data_AF-A0A3C1V1K2-F1
#
_entry.id   AF-A0A3C1V1K2-F1
#
_cell.length_a   1.000
_cell.length_b   1.000
_cell.length_c   1.000
_cell.angle_alpha   90.00
_cell.angle_beta   90.00
_cell.angle_gamma   90.00
#
_symmetry.space_group_name_H-M   'P 1'
#
loop_
_entity.id
_entity.type
_entity.pdbx_description
1 polymer ?
#
loop_
_entity_poly.entity_id
_entity_poly.type
_entity_poly.pdbx_seq_one_letter_code
_entity_poly.pdbx_strand_id
1 'polypeptide(L)'
;FRRRDLNVFPILSPDGQGGTTQSTAALAGVFYNGVGVWTVPVEIGSDGIPTTENPTTEPDVFRQAMNQYESGKIGLYSQNSGEMTQVLLGGISANTFDSVTEQLTYDENNGFHRQITAVLRDASGTYQQQYITDFPDIYDGNGKLLYFGANARFFPATHVPVLTDGIINMDSLTTETVLGYMFGGIAADQPNFGNTVASSIIFEVTYTPRNA
;
A
#
# COMPACT_ATOMS: atom_id res chain seq x y z
N PHE A 1 -8.86 -9.48 -14.56
CA PHE A 1 -8.47 -8.44 -13.59
C PHE A 1 -9.60 -7.81 -12.76
N ARG A 2 -10.90 -8.09 -12.99
CA ARG A 2 -11.99 -7.51 -12.16
C ARG A 2 -11.91 -7.98 -10.71
N ARG A 3 -11.96 -7.06 -9.75
CA ARG A 3 -11.82 -7.27 -8.30
C ARG A 3 -12.51 -6.15 -7.51
N ARG A 4 -12.71 -6.31 -6.21
CA ARG A 4 -13.24 -5.29 -5.30
C ARG A 4 -12.28 -5.02 -4.14
N ASP A 5 -12.66 -4.04 -3.31
CA ASP A 5 -12.04 -3.73 -2.03
C ASP A 5 -10.52 -3.56 -2.18
N LEU A 6 -10.09 -2.84 -3.22
CA LEU A 6 -8.70 -2.77 -3.67
C LEU A 6 -8.08 -1.40 -3.40
N ASN A 7 -6.74 -1.38 -3.29
CA ASN A 7 -6.00 -0.13 -3.28
C ASN A 7 -5.81 0.42 -4.69
N VAL A 8 -6.27 1.66 -4.92
CA VAL A 8 -6.04 2.43 -6.15
C VAL A 8 -5.19 3.66 -5.83
N PHE A 9 -4.18 3.93 -6.66
CA PHE A 9 -3.25 5.05 -6.54
C PHE A 9 -3.20 5.86 -7.85
N PRO A 10 -3.19 7.21 -7.79
CA PRO A 10 -2.55 7.97 -8.85
C PRO A 10 -1.05 7.65 -8.85
N ILE A 11 -0.46 7.50 -10.03
CA ILE A 11 0.97 7.21 -10.19
C ILE A 11 1.60 8.16 -11.21
N LEU A 12 2.91 8.37 -11.06
CA LEU A 12 3.74 9.11 -12.01
C LEU A 12 4.78 8.18 -12.64
N SER A 13 5.14 8.46 -13.88
CA SER A 13 6.25 7.81 -14.60
C SER A 13 7.08 8.85 -15.34
N PRO A 14 8.38 8.64 -15.55
CA PRO A 14 9.18 9.52 -16.42
C PRO A 14 8.60 9.58 -17.84
N ASP A 15 8.57 10.78 -18.45
CA ASP A 15 8.12 10.97 -19.84
C ASP A 15 9.25 10.85 -20.89
N GLY A 16 10.48 10.62 -20.45
CA GLY A 16 11.68 10.55 -21.31
C GLY A 16 12.21 11.90 -21.79
N GLN A 17 11.57 13.01 -21.44
CA GLN A 17 11.94 14.39 -21.80
C GLN A 17 12.30 15.25 -20.57
N GLY A 18 12.36 14.63 -19.39
CA GLY A 18 12.68 15.29 -18.12
C GLY A 18 11.45 15.69 -17.29
N GLY A 19 10.25 15.35 -17.75
CA GLY A 19 9.00 15.51 -17.01
C GLY A 19 8.39 14.16 -16.58
N THR A 20 7.08 14.18 -16.32
CA THR A 20 6.33 13.02 -15.87
C THR A 20 5.01 12.84 -16.61
N THR A 21 4.60 11.60 -16.79
CA THR A 21 3.26 11.21 -17.26
C THR A 21 2.47 10.68 -16.07
N GLN A 22 1.20 11.08 -15.99
CA GLN A 22 0.26 10.63 -14.98
C GLN A 22 -0.56 9.44 -15.48
N SER A 23 -0.76 8.46 -14.62
CA SER A 23 -1.68 7.35 -14.80
C SER A 23 -2.25 6.91 -13.45
N THR A 24 -3.01 5.82 -13.42
CA THR A 24 -3.56 5.23 -12.20
C THR A 24 -3.15 3.77 -12.10
N ALA A 25 -2.71 3.32 -10.93
CA ALA A 25 -2.50 1.91 -10.64
C ALA A 25 -3.62 1.40 -9.73
N ALA A 26 -4.37 0.43 -10.21
CA ALA A 26 -5.15 -0.45 -9.37
C ALA A 26 -4.23 -1.60 -8.92
N LEU A 27 -3.96 -1.72 -7.63
CA LEU A 27 -3.15 -2.79 -7.04
C LEU A 27 -3.96 -4.07 -6.84
N ALA A 28 -3.44 -5.06 -6.12
CA ALA A 28 -4.17 -6.28 -5.79
C ALA A 28 -5.55 -6.00 -5.16
N GLY A 29 -6.42 -6.99 -5.22
CA GLY A 29 -7.78 -6.89 -4.71
C GLY A 29 -8.45 -8.25 -4.62
N VAL A 30 -9.58 -8.30 -3.93
CA VAL A 30 -10.28 -9.53 -3.60
C VAL A 30 -11.57 -9.71 -4.40
N PHE A 31 -12.30 -10.79 -4.11
CA PHE A 31 -13.50 -11.20 -4.83
C PHE A 31 -13.27 -11.45 -6.33
N TYR A 32 -12.04 -11.80 -6.71
CA TYR A 32 -11.74 -12.30 -8.04
C TYR A 32 -12.45 -13.64 -8.25
N ASN A 33 -13.31 -13.71 -9.27
CA ASN A 33 -14.22 -14.85 -9.49
C ASN A 33 -15.06 -15.21 -8.25
N GLY A 34 -15.41 -14.22 -7.42
CA GLY A 34 -16.31 -14.35 -6.28
C GLY A 34 -15.65 -14.66 -4.94
N VAL A 35 -14.46 -15.26 -4.91
CA VAL A 35 -13.77 -15.65 -3.65
C VAL A 35 -12.26 -15.47 -3.65
N GLY A 36 -11.63 -15.30 -4.81
CA GLY A 36 -10.18 -15.28 -4.94
C GLY A 36 -9.55 -13.89 -4.78
N VAL A 37 -8.22 -13.90 -4.76
CA VAL A 37 -7.38 -12.70 -4.83
C VAL A 37 -6.85 -12.54 -6.24
N TRP A 38 -6.94 -11.31 -6.77
CA TRP A 38 -6.18 -10.90 -7.96
C TRP A 38 -4.92 -10.17 -7.51
N THR A 39 -3.75 -10.61 -7.98
CA THR A 39 -2.43 -10.16 -7.47
C THR A 39 -1.61 -9.32 -8.44
N VAL A 40 -2.00 -9.24 -9.71
CA VAL A 40 -1.26 -8.46 -10.73
C VAL A 40 -1.82 -7.03 -10.79
N PRO A 41 -1.00 -5.98 -10.65
CA PRO A 41 -1.47 -4.61 -10.82
C PRO A 41 -2.09 -4.36 -12.20
N VAL A 42 -3.03 -3.41 -12.26
CA VAL A 42 -3.60 -2.92 -13.52
C VAL A 42 -3.31 -1.44 -13.59
N GLU A 43 -2.63 -1.01 -14.64
CA GLU A 43 -2.44 0.40 -14.93
C GLU A 43 -3.58 0.91 -15.80
N ILE A 44 -3.97 2.14 -15.59
CA ILE A 44 -5.02 2.82 -16.34
C ILE A 44 -4.38 4.10 -16.86
N GLY A 45 -4.17 4.16 -18.17
CA GLY A 45 -3.59 5.31 -18.84
C GLY A 45 -4.45 6.56 -18.70
N SER A 46 -3.90 7.71 -19.11
CA SER A 46 -4.66 8.97 -19.17
C SER A 46 -5.83 8.94 -20.15
N ASP A 47 -5.81 7.99 -21.10
CA ASP A 47 -6.92 7.65 -22.01
C ASP A 47 -8.02 6.80 -21.34
N GLY A 48 -7.81 6.36 -20.10
CA GLY A 48 -8.72 5.50 -19.34
C GLY A 48 -8.67 4.03 -19.75
N ILE A 49 -7.72 3.61 -20.60
CA ILE A 49 -7.60 2.23 -21.06
C ILE A 49 -6.77 1.43 -20.04
N PRO A 50 -7.33 0.33 -19.48
CA PRO A 50 -6.59 -0.51 -18.54
C PRO A 50 -5.62 -1.44 -19.27
N THR A 51 -4.39 -1.54 -18.78
CA THR A 51 -3.35 -2.48 -19.19
C THR A 51 -2.88 -3.31 -18.00
N THR A 52 -2.53 -4.56 -18.24
CA THR A 52 -2.00 -5.48 -17.23
C THR A 52 -1.18 -6.54 -17.94
N GLU A 53 -0.11 -6.96 -17.29
CA GLU A 53 0.60 -8.19 -17.64
C GLU A 53 -0.33 -9.39 -17.50
N ASN A 54 -0.16 -10.41 -18.33
CA ASN A 54 -1.00 -11.60 -18.37
C ASN A 54 -0.36 -12.74 -17.56
N PRO A 55 -0.83 -13.01 -16.33
CA PRO A 55 -0.25 -14.04 -15.46
C PRO A 55 -0.36 -15.48 -15.97
N THR A 56 -1.08 -15.72 -17.07
CA THR A 56 -1.21 -17.04 -17.69
C THR A 56 -0.12 -17.30 -18.72
N THR A 57 0.41 -16.25 -19.35
CA THR A 57 1.42 -16.34 -20.41
C THR A 57 2.78 -15.78 -19.99
N GLU A 58 2.83 -15.02 -18.90
CA GLU A 58 4.03 -14.39 -18.35
C GLU A 58 4.26 -14.97 -16.93
N PRO A 59 5.02 -16.07 -16.79
CA PRO A 59 5.19 -16.74 -15.49
C PRO A 59 5.93 -15.87 -14.46
N ASP A 60 6.83 -15.01 -14.93
CA ASP A 60 7.65 -14.11 -14.11
C ASP A 60 6.97 -12.76 -13.81
N VAL A 61 5.69 -12.61 -14.17
CA VAL A 61 4.89 -11.43 -13.86
C VAL A 61 4.94 -11.12 -12.36
N PHE A 62 5.05 -9.84 -12.03
CA PHE A 62 4.96 -9.43 -10.64
C PHE A 62 3.58 -9.79 -10.05
N ARG A 63 3.59 -10.35 -8.83
CA ARG A 63 2.39 -10.66 -8.06
C ARG A 63 2.52 -10.04 -6.68
N GLN A 64 1.68 -9.07 -6.40
CA GLN A 64 1.57 -8.49 -5.07
C GLN A 64 1.13 -9.57 -4.07
N ALA A 65 1.95 -9.77 -3.06
CA ALA A 65 1.79 -10.81 -2.05
C ALA A 65 0.89 -10.38 -0.89
N MET A 66 0.86 -9.09 -0.54
CA MET A 66 0.21 -8.61 0.69
C MET A 66 -0.64 -7.35 0.49
N ASN A 67 -1.47 -7.01 1.49
CA ASN A 67 -2.30 -5.80 1.55
C ASN A 67 -3.30 -5.72 0.38
N GLN A 68 -4.04 -6.80 0.17
CA GLN A 68 -5.03 -6.92 -0.92
C GLN A 68 -6.24 -6.02 -0.70
N TYR A 69 -6.61 -5.75 0.55
CA TYR A 69 -7.77 -4.92 0.86
C TYR A 69 -7.42 -3.43 0.92
N GLU A 70 -8.38 -2.57 0.59
CA GLU A 70 -8.26 -1.11 0.76
C GLU A 70 -7.81 -0.75 2.19
N SER A 71 -6.77 0.08 2.25
CA SER A 71 -6.10 0.48 3.49
C SER A 71 -5.77 1.98 3.50
N GLY A 72 -5.33 2.48 4.66
CA GLY A 72 -4.60 3.74 4.69
C GLY A 72 -3.39 3.65 3.76
N LYS A 73 -3.17 4.66 2.92
CA LYS A 73 -2.17 4.56 1.86
C LYS A 73 -1.50 5.89 1.53
N ILE A 74 -0.25 5.83 1.10
CA ILE A 74 0.60 6.99 0.82
C ILE A 74 1.31 6.78 -0.52
N GLY A 75 1.17 7.73 -1.44
CA GLY A 75 1.94 7.75 -2.69
C GLY A 75 3.12 8.71 -2.59
N LEU A 76 4.31 8.25 -2.95
CA LEU A 76 5.52 9.07 -3.03
C LEU A 76 6.17 8.85 -4.40
N TYR A 77 6.76 9.91 -4.97
CA TYR A 77 7.48 9.82 -6.23
C TYR A 77 8.83 10.54 -6.14
N SER A 78 9.88 9.91 -6.67
CA SER A 78 11.18 10.52 -6.89
C SER A 78 11.38 10.79 -8.37
N GLN A 79 11.55 12.06 -8.74
CA GLN A 79 11.93 12.45 -10.10
C GLN A 79 13.39 12.11 -10.39
N ASN A 80 14.25 12.04 -9.37
CA ASN A 80 15.65 11.65 -9.51
C ASN A 80 15.82 10.19 -9.95
N SER A 81 15.03 9.26 -9.38
CA SER A 81 15.09 7.84 -9.74
C SER A 81 14.01 7.40 -10.73
N GLY A 82 12.93 8.18 -10.87
CA GLY A 82 11.73 7.79 -11.61
C GLY A 82 10.87 6.74 -10.88
N GLU A 83 11.15 6.46 -9.60
CA GLU A 83 10.44 5.46 -8.81
C GLU A 83 9.17 6.04 -8.17
N MET A 84 8.06 5.29 -8.33
CA MET A 84 6.82 5.50 -7.60
C MET A 84 6.74 4.50 -6.44
N THR A 85 6.62 5.01 -5.22
CA THR A 85 6.44 4.23 -3.99
C THR A 85 5.00 4.31 -3.51
N GLN A 86 4.34 3.17 -3.40
CA GLN A 86 2.95 3.06 -2.95
C GLN A 86 2.91 2.34 -1.60
N VAL A 87 2.89 3.10 -0.51
CA VAL A 87 2.87 2.58 0.86
C VAL A 87 1.45 2.20 1.24
N LEU A 88 1.30 1.00 1.82
CA LEU A 88 0.06 0.40 2.29
C LEU A 88 0.18 0.20 3.81
N LEU A 89 -0.67 0.88 4.57
CA LEU A 89 -0.61 0.94 6.03
C LEU A 89 -1.55 -0.13 6.61
N GLY A 90 -1.02 -1.33 6.86
CA GLY A 90 -1.77 -2.43 7.49
C GLY A 90 -2.95 -2.89 6.65
N GLY A 91 -4.03 -3.31 7.30
CA GLY A 91 -5.28 -3.67 6.63
C GLY A 91 -5.60 -5.15 6.71
N ILE A 92 -6.09 -5.70 5.59
CA ILE A 92 -6.48 -7.11 5.48
C ILE A 92 -5.68 -7.73 4.32
N SER A 93 -5.15 -8.93 4.56
CA SER A 93 -4.24 -9.58 3.63
C SER A 93 -4.45 -11.08 3.59
N ALA A 94 -4.28 -11.66 2.40
CA ALA A 94 -4.26 -13.11 2.21
C ALA A 94 -2.93 -13.73 2.65
N ASN A 95 -1.88 -12.92 2.84
CA ASN A 95 -0.59 -13.38 3.32
C ASN A 95 -0.05 -12.47 4.43
N THR A 96 0.66 -13.06 5.39
CA THR A 96 1.53 -12.36 6.33
C THR A 96 2.98 -12.77 6.10
N PHE A 97 3.91 -11.82 6.24
CA PHE A 97 5.33 -12.03 6.06
C PHE A 97 6.04 -12.13 7.41
N ASP A 98 6.83 -13.17 7.60
CA ASP A 98 7.74 -13.30 8.74
C ASP A 98 9.11 -12.71 8.34
N SER A 99 9.48 -11.59 8.95
CA SER A 99 10.74 -10.90 8.63
C SER A 99 12.00 -11.61 9.13
N VAL A 100 11.88 -12.63 9.98
CA VAL A 100 13.00 -13.44 10.48
C VAL A 100 13.26 -14.62 9.56
N THR A 101 12.20 -15.30 9.11
CA THR A 101 12.31 -16.47 8.23
C THR A 101 12.21 -16.14 6.75
N GLU A 102 11.82 -14.90 6.42
CA GLU A 102 11.54 -14.40 5.07
C GLU A 102 10.46 -15.23 4.35
N GLN A 103 9.53 -15.83 5.10
CA GLN A 103 8.46 -16.65 4.55
C GLN A 103 7.10 -15.95 4.57
N LEU A 104 6.30 -16.24 3.56
CA LEU A 104 4.89 -15.87 3.52
C LEU A 104 4.04 -17.01 4.08
N THR A 105 3.11 -16.66 4.97
CA THR A 105 2.05 -17.57 5.43
C THR A 105 0.74 -17.15 4.81
N TYR A 106 0.09 -18.07 4.10
CA TYR A 106 -1.21 -17.85 3.47
C TYR A 106 -2.36 -18.07 4.46
N ASP A 107 -3.35 -17.18 4.40
CA ASP A 107 -4.60 -17.24 5.16
C ASP A 107 -5.79 -17.16 4.20
N GLU A 108 -6.53 -18.26 4.10
CA GLU A 108 -7.68 -18.38 3.20
C GLU A 108 -8.85 -17.45 3.58
N ASN A 109 -8.91 -17.01 4.85
CA ASN A 109 -9.97 -16.13 5.33
C ASN A 109 -9.65 -14.65 5.06
N ASN A 110 -8.41 -14.34 4.67
CA ASN A 110 -7.87 -12.98 4.59
C ASN A 110 -8.03 -12.25 5.93
N GLY A 111 -7.07 -12.45 6.83
CA GLY A 111 -7.09 -11.83 8.15
C GLY A 111 -6.66 -10.36 8.17
N PHE A 112 -7.11 -9.65 9.20
CA PHE A 112 -6.51 -8.39 9.59
C PHE A 112 -5.04 -8.59 9.94
N HIS A 113 -4.19 -7.69 9.47
CA HIS A 113 -2.77 -7.71 9.74
C HIS A 113 -2.27 -6.29 10.01
N ARG A 114 -1.10 -6.20 10.63
CA ARG A 114 -0.51 -4.95 11.10
C ARG A 114 0.71 -4.50 10.29
N GLN A 115 0.99 -5.18 9.18
CA GLN A 115 2.23 -5.00 8.45
C GLN A 115 2.09 -3.87 7.44
N ILE A 116 3.03 -2.94 7.47
CA ILE A 116 3.18 -1.85 6.52
C ILE A 116 4.09 -2.35 5.40
N THR A 117 3.59 -2.28 4.16
CA THR A 117 4.36 -2.68 2.98
C THR A 117 4.39 -1.55 1.97
N ALA A 118 5.32 -1.62 1.02
CA ALA A 118 5.32 -0.75 -0.15
C ALA A 118 5.32 -1.60 -1.43
N VAL A 119 4.50 -1.17 -2.39
CA VAL A 119 4.61 -1.59 -3.78
C VAL A 119 5.38 -0.51 -4.53
N LEU A 120 6.58 -0.86 -4.99
CA LEU A 120 7.45 0.04 -5.73
C LEU A 120 7.26 -0.23 -7.22
N ARG A 121 7.21 0.83 -8.02
CA ARG A 121 7.24 0.77 -9.48
C ARG A 121 8.38 1.62 -9.97
N ASP A 122 9.37 1.00 -10.60
CA ASP A 122 10.56 1.71 -11.05
C ASP A 122 10.30 2.55 -12.32
N ALA A 123 11.33 3.28 -12.77
CA ALA A 123 11.28 4.10 -13.98
C ALA A 123 10.96 3.30 -15.27
N SER A 124 11.23 1.98 -15.28
CA SER A 124 10.93 1.08 -16.39
C SER A 124 9.50 0.52 -16.34
N GLY A 125 8.79 0.72 -15.23
CA GLY A 125 7.46 0.19 -14.99
C GLY A 125 7.44 -1.18 -14.32
N THR A 126 8.59 -1.68 -13.88
CA THR A 126 8.69 -2.96 -13.18
C THR A 126 8.28 -2.80 -11.73
N TYR A 127 7.46 -3.74 -11.25
CA TYR A 127 6.93 -3.75 -9.89
C TYR A 127 7.72 -4.67 -8.95
N GLN A 128 7.82 -4.26 -7.69
CA GLN A 128 8.27 -5.10 -6.58
C GLN A 128 7.47 -4.76 -5.31
N GLN A 129 7.42 -5.66 -4.33
CA GLN A 129 6.81 -5.41 -3.02
C GLN A 129 7.84 -5.63 -1.91
N GLN A 130 7.84 -4.74 -0.92
CA GLN A 130 8.72 -4.81 0.24
C GLN A 130 7.93 -4.68 1.53
N TYR A 131 8.29 -5.48 2.53
CA TYR A 131 7.92 -5.25 3.93
C TYR A 131 8.73 -4.06 4.47
N ILE A 132 8.06 -3.14 5.17
CA ILE A 132 8.70 -1.97 5.79
C ILE A 132 8.85 -2.19 7.29
N THR A 133 7.72 -2.32 7.99
CA THR A 133 7.64 -2.44 9.44
C THR A 133 6.23 -2.87 9.84
N ASP A 134 5.99 -3.04 11.13
CA ASP A 134 4.66 -3.25 11.69
C ASP A 134 4.13 -1.97 12.36
N PHE A 135 2.81 -1.85 12.47
CA PHE A 135 2.19 -0.91 13.40
C PHE A 135 2.70 -1.14 14.83
N PRO A 136 2.77 -0.07 15.65
CA PRO A 136 3.06 -0.22 17.08
C PRO A 136 2.02 -1.09 17.76
N ASP A 137 2.45 -1.85 18.76
CA ASP A 137 1.55 -2.69 19.54
C ASP A 137 0.62 -1.82 20.40
N ILE A 138 -0.68 -1.90 20.11
CA ILE A 138 -1.73 -1.23 20.86
C ILE A 138 -2.74 -2.28 21.30
N TYR A 139 -3.10 -2.25 22.58
CA TYR A 139 -4.00 -3.23 23.18
C TYR A 139 -5.32 -2.59 23.59
N ASP A 140 -6.40 -3.36 23.52
CA ASP A 140 -7.70 -2.95 24.06
C ASP A 140 -7.72 -3.01 25.61
N GLY A 141 -8.85 -2.61 26.21
CA GLY A 141 -9.03 -2.64 27.67
C GLY A 141 -8.98 -4.04 28.30
N ASN A 142 -8.99 -5.10 27.49
CA ASN A 142 -8.88 -6.50 27.92
C ASN A 142 -7.50 -7.11 27.61
N GLY A 143 -6.55 -6.33 27.11
CA GLY A 143 -5.21 -6.78 26.78
C GLY A 143 -5.10 -7.53 25.44
N LYS A 144 -6.06 -7.37 24.53
CA LYS A 144 -5.97 -7.93 23.16
C LYS A 144 -5.25 -6.96 22.22
N LEU A 145 -4.28 -7.47 21.46
CA LEU A 145 -3.59 -6.70 20.42
C LEU A 145 -4.60 -6.30 19.34
N LEU A 146 -4.54 -5.03 18.94
CA LEU A 146 -5.41 -4.46 17.92
C LEU A 146 -4.71 -4.38 16.56
N TYR A 147 -5.47 -4.67 15.50
CA TYR A 147 -5.04 -4.58 14.11
C TYR A 147 -5.73 -3.39 13.43
N PHE A 148 -4.97 -2.59 12.68
CA PHE A 148 -5.43 -1.33 12.09
C PHE A 148 -5.15 -1.27 10.60
N GLY A 149 -5.66 -0.19 9.97
CA GLY A 149 -5.32 0.16 8.59
C GLY A 149 -6.42 -0.11 7.59
N ALA A 150 -7.26 -1.12 7.83
CA ALA A 150 -8.34 -1.49 6.92
C ALA A 150 -9.35 -0.34 6.80
N ASN A 151 -9.60 0.12 5.58
CA ASN A 151 -10.43 1.30 5.28
C ASN A 151 -10.00 2.61 5.99
N ALA A 152 -8.77 2.68 6.50
CA ALA A 152 -8.24 3.93 7.06
C ALA A 152 -7.93 4.94 5.96
N ARG A 153 -7.75 6.21 6.35
CA ARG A 153 -7.38 7.30 5.44
C ARG A 153 -6.13 7.99 5.95
N PHE A 154 -5.27 8.38 5.01
CA PHE A 154 -4.08 9.16 5.30
C PHE A 154 -4.31 10.62 4.90
N PHE A 155 -3.82 11.54 5.74
CA PHE A 155 -3.94 12.98 5.59
C PHE A 155 -2.54 13.58 5.63
N PRO A 156 -1.99 14.05 4.49
CA PRO A 156 -0.67 14.67 4.45
C PRO A 156 -0.58 15.90 5.34
N ALA A 157 0.57 16.09 6.02
CA ALA A 157 0.83 17.30 6.77
C ALA A 157 1.01 18.50 5.84
N THR A 158 0.58 19.70 6.26
CA THR A 158 0.53 20.90 5.41
C THR A 158 1.89 21.42 4.94
N HIS A 159 2.97 21.00 5.60
CA HIS A 159 4.35 21.36 5.25
C HIS A 159 5.01 20.38 4.29
N VAL A 160 4.38 19.22 4.02
CA VAL A 160 4.94 18.18 3.17
C VAL A 160 4.76 18.58 1.70
N PRO A 161 5.85 18.67 0.92
CA PRO A 161 5.73 19.01 -0.49
C PRO A 161 5.00 17.91 -1.26
N VAL A 162 3.91 18.28 -1.91
CA VAL A 162 3.12 17.38 -2.77
C VAL A 162 3.24 17.81 -4.23
N LEU A 163 3.29 16.81 -5.10
CA LEU A 163 3.11 16.90 -6.54
C LEU A 163 1.60 16.84 -6.86
N THR A 164 1.26 16.57 -8.12
CA THR A 164 -0.14 16.36 -8.52
C THR A 164 -0.80 15.21 -7.73
N ASP A 165 -2.11 15.32 -7.54
CA ASP A 165 -2.97 14.28 -6.93
C ASP A 165 -2.54 13.81 -5.54
N GLY A 166 -1.86 14.69 -4.79
CA GLY A 166 -1.43 14.41 -3.42
C GLY A 166 -0.26 13.43 -3.31
N ILE A 167 0.43 13.15 -4.43
CA ILE A 167 1.67 12.34 -4.43
C ILE A 167 2.77 13.16 -3.76
N ILE A 168 3.39 12.62 -2.72
CA ILE A 168 4.46 13.31 -1.99
C ILE A 168 5.74 13.37 -2.85
N ASN A 169 6.38 14.53 -2.91
CA ASN A 169 7.68 14.68 -3.57
C ASN A 169 8.78 14.08 -2.70
N MET A 170 9.19 12.84 -3.01
CA MET A 170 10.18 12.10 -2.23
C MET A 170 11.55 12.78 -2.23
N ASP A 171 11.94 13.44 -3.34
CA ASP A 171 13.24 14.10 -3.46
C ASP A 171 13.39 15.32 -2.54
N SER A 172 12.28 15.83 -2.00
CA SER A 172 12.28 16.93 -1.03
C SER A 172 12.50 16.48 0.42
N LEU A 173 12.37 15.18 0.70
CA LEU A 173 12.43 14.62 2.05
C LEU A 173 13.88 14.29 2.43
N THR A 174 14.65 15.30 2.80
CA THR A 174 16.10 15.17 3.08
C THR A 174 16.42 14.92 4.56
N THR A 175 15.45 15.11 5.45
CA THR A 175 15.56 14.86 6.90
C THR A 175 14.35 14.07 7.38
N GLU A 176 14.39 13.62 8.63
CA GLU A 176 13.20 13.08 9.29
C GLU A 176 12.02 14.07 9.14
N THR A 177 10.90 13.57 8.63
CA THR A 177 9.75 14.40 8.26
C THR A 177 8.46 13.71 8.65
N VAL A 178 7.58 14.42 9.35
CA VAL A 178 6.21 13.95 9.59
C VAL A 178 5.44 14.07 8.27
N LEU A 179 5.20 12.95 7.61
CA LEU A 179 4.45 12.91 6.35
C LEU A 179 2.98 13.32 6.54
N GLY A 180 2.43 13.01 7.71
CA GLY A 180 1.02 13.25 8.00
C GLY A 180 0.45 12.26 9.00
N TYR A 181 -0.87 12.09 8.95
CA TYR A 181 -1.62 11.36 9.94
C TYR A 181 -2.55 10.35 9.28
N MET A 182 -2.54 9.10 9.77
CA MET A 182 -3.57 8.12 9.43
C MET A 182 -4.68 8.18 10.47
N PHE A 183 -5.93 8.20 10.02
CA PHE A 183 -7.10 8.20 10.88
C PHE A 183 -8.23 7.32 10.33
N GLY A 184 -9.04 6.80 11.26
CA GLY A 184 -10.23 6.02 10.97
C GLY A 184 -9.93 4.56 10.61
N GLY A 185 -10.83 3.97 9.84
CA GLY A 185 -10.77 2.55 9.49
C GLY A 185 -11.29 1.65 10.62
N ILE A 186 -10.93 0.38 10.54
CA ILE A 186 -11.36 -0.67 11.47
C ILE A 186 -10.23 -0.99 12.45
N ALA A 187 -10.58 -1.12 13.73
CA ALA A 187 -9.75 -1.77 14.74
C ALA A 187 -10.32 -3.18 15.00
N ALA A 188 -9.53 -4.22 14.75
CA ALA A 188 -9.92 -5.61 15.00
C ALA A 188 -9.14 -6.18 16.18
N ASP A 189 -9.75 -7.04 16.99
CA ASP A 189 -9.11 -7.67 18.17
C ASP A 189 -8.48 -9.04 17.88
N GLN A 190 -8.65 -9.56 16.66
CA GLN A 190 -8.05 -10.79 16.13
C GLN A 190 -7.91 -10.68 14.60
N PRO A 191 -6.97 -11.43 13.97
CA PRO A 191 -6.86 -11.49 12.53
C PRO A 191 -8.15 -11.98 11.84
N ASN A 192 -8.78 -13.02 12.40
CA ASN A 192 -9.97 -13.63 11.82
C ASN A 192 -11.05 -13.83 12.88
N PHE A 193 -12.31 -13.62 12.49
CA PHE A 193 -13.50 -13.90 13.29
C PHE A 193 -13.55 -13.22 14.68
N GLY A 194 -12.76 -12.16 14.87
CA GLY A 194 -12.75 -11.33 16.08
C GLY A 194 -13.83 -10.25 16.07
N ASN A 195 -13.86 -9.47 17.15
CA ASN A 195 -14.66 -8.26 17.22
C ASN A 195 -13.98 -7.13 16.47
N THR A 196 -14.79 -6.25 15.88
CA THR A 196 -14.31 -5.05 15.21
C THR A 196 -15.07 -3.82 15.71
N VAL A 197 -14.36 -2.70 15.74
CA VAL A 197 -14.94 -1.38 16.00
C VAL A 197 -14.36 -0.36 15.03
N ALA A 198 -15.04 0.78 14.86
CA ALA A 198 -14.45 1.91 14.17
C ALA A 198 -13.24 2.41 14.97
N SER A 199 -12.09 2.55 14.32
CA SER A 199 -10.89 3.09 14.98
C SER A 199 -11.02 4.59 15.18
N SER A 200 -10.82 5.04 16.41
CA SER A 200 -10.71 6.46 16.77
C SER A 200 -9.25 6.90 17.01
N ILE A 201 -8.28 6.05 16.67
CA ILE A 201 -6.86 6.30 16.90
C ILE A 201 -6.28 7.06 15.71
N ILE A 202 -5.48 8.09 16.01
CA ILE A 202 -4.67 8.82 15.03
C ILE A 202 -3.24 8.30 15.13
N PHE A 203 -2.66 7.93 13.99
CA PHE A 203 -1.25 7.54 13.89
C PHE A 203 -0.50 8.63 13.14
N GLU A 204 0.55 9.18 13.77
CA GLU A 204 1.53 9.99 13.06
C GLU A 204 2.43 9.08 12.21
N VAL A 205 2.63 9.45 10.95
CA VAL A 205 3.50 8.71 10.03
C VAL A 205 4.73 9.55 9.73
N THR A 206 5.89 9.06 10.13
CA THR A 206 7.18 9.72 9.95
C THR A 206 8.01 8.99 8.91
N TYR A 207 8.59 9.76 7.99
CA TYR A 207 9.61 9.29 7.05
C TYR A 207 11.00 9.60 7.60
N THR A 208 11.87 8.60 7.63
CA THR A 208 13.28 8.75 7.99
C THR A 208 14.13 8.37 6.76
N PRO A 209 14.85 9.32 6.15
CA PRO A 209 15.77 9.02 5.05
C PRO A 209 16.86 8.03 5.50
N ARG A 210 17.26 7.10 4.63
CA ARG A 210 18.28 6.06 4.93
C ARG A 210 19.67 6.61 5.30
N ASN A 211 19.94 7.88 5.00
CA ASN A 211 21.25 8.53 5.16
C ASN A 211 21.23 9.73 6.14
N ALA A 212 20.30 9.75 7.10
CA ALA A 212 20.27 10.75 8.17
C ALA A 212 21.25 10.42 9.31
#